data_AF-A0A7J2HGM5-F1
#
_entry.id   AF-A0A7J2HGM5-F1
#
_cell.length_a   1.000
_cell.length_b   1.000
_cell.length_c   1.000
_cell.angle_alpha   90.00
_cell.angle_beta   90.00
_cell.angle_gamma   90.00
#
_symmetry.space_group_name_H-M   'P 1'
#
loop_
_entity.id
_entity.type
_entity.pdbx_description
1 polymer ?
#
loop_
_entity_poly.entity_id
_entity_poly.type
_entity_poly.pdbx_seq_one_letter_code
_entity_poly.pdbx_strand_id
1 'polypeptide(L)'
;MSAAGGTRRILEDLLKKYEMLSRRLDSGFSRLSANQLVRQVDALTRLAKLILSYRSVLELEERELELTKILSELREELESDKRAMIARRGGGRRLECSKLLEKALSEFRRLKLLISGGGEDE
;
A
#
# COMPACT_ATOMS: atom_id res chain seq x y z
N MET A 1 8.08 -6.68 -16.23
CA MET A 1 8.66 -6.78 -14.87
C MET A 1 7.77 -5.97 -13.95
N SER A 2 7.07 -6.61 -13.01
CA SER A 2 6.06 -5.93 -12.18
C SER A 2 6.71 -4.92 -11.24
N ALA A 3 6.24 -3.68 -11.25
CA ALA A 3 6.70 -2.58 -10.40
C ALA A 3 6.66 -2.96 -8.89
N ALA A 4 5.70 -3.80 -8.51
CA ALA A 4 5.50 -4.27 -7.14
C ALA A 4 6.70 -5.00 -6.51
N GLY A 5 7.58 -5.58 -7.33
CA GLY A 5 8.82 -6.22 -6.82
C GLY A 5 9.93 -5.22 -6.49
N GLY A 6 9.90 -4.02 -7.10
CA GLY A 6 10.92 -2.99 -6.95
C GLY A 6 10.78 -2.25 -5.62
N THR A 7 9.57 -1.77 -5.31
CA THR A 7 9.26 -1.02 -4.10
C THR A 7 9.61 -1.80 -2.84
N ARG A 8 9.24 -3.10 -2.78
CA ARG A 8 9.57 -3.98 -1.65
C ARG A 8 11.07 -4.16 -1.45
N ARG A 9 11.83 -4.39 -2.53
CA ARG A 9 13.29 -4.53 -2.46
C ARG A 9 13.98 -3.27 -1.99
N ILE A 10 13.51 -2.10 -2.45
CA ILE A 10 14.03 -0.81 -2.00
C ILE A 10 13.74 -0.60 -0.52
N LEU A 11 12.53 -0.93 -0.05
CA LEU A 11 12.17 -0.83 1.36
C LEU A 11 13.04 -1.73 2.24
N GLU A 12 13.29 -2.98 1.82
CA GLU A 12 14.20 -3.89 2.52
C GLU A 12 15.64 -3.37 2.59
N ASP A 13 16.15 -2.79 1.50
CA ASP A 13 17.49 -2.19 1.46
C ASP A 13 17.59 -0.94 2.38
N LEU A 14 16.56 -0.09 2.38
CA LEU A 14 16.49 1.08 3.27
C LEU A 14 16.45 0.66 4.74
N LEU A 15 15.67 -0.38 5.10
CA LEU A 15 15.62 -0.91 6.46
C LEU A 15 16.99 -1.44 6.92
N LYS A 16 17.68 -2.20 6.06
CA LYS A 16 19.05 -2.68 6.35
C LYS A 16 20.02 -1.53 6.56
N LYS A 17 19.97 -0.50 5.71
CA LYS A 17 20.83 0.69 5.85
C LYS A 17 20.54 1.47 7.12
N TYR A 18 19.27 1.63 7.49
CA TYR A 18 18.87 2.26 8.74
C TYR A 18 19.39 1.49 9.95
N GLU A 19 19.20 0.17 9.97
CA GLU A 19 19.66 -0.70 11.06
C GLU A 19 21.20 -0.67 11.20
N MET A 20 21.93 -0.76 10.09
CA MET A 20 23.39 -0.64 10.08
C MET A 20 23.86 0.71 10.64
N LEU A 21 23.22 1.80 10.23
CA LEU A 21 23.58 3.15 10.66
C LEU A 21 23.26 3.37 12.15
N SER A 22 22.11 2.86 12.61
CA SER A 22 21.70 2.90 14.03
C SER A 22 22.71 2.16 14.90
N ARG A 23 23.06 0.91 14.54
CA ARG A 23 24.06 0.12 15.29
C ARG A 23 25.43 0.82 15.34
N ARG A 24 25.84 1.45 14.23
CA ARG A 24 27.10 2.23 14.20
C ARG A 24 27.03 3.43 15.14
N LEU A 25 25.91 4.14 15.17
CA LEU A 25 25.72 5.26 16.08
C LEU A 25 25.74 4.80 17.54
N ASP A 26 25.03 3.72 17.89
CA ASP A 26 25.00 3.16 19.24
C ASP A 26 26.40 2.73 19.71
N SER A 27 27.14 2.03 18.85
CA SER A 27 28.50 1.55 19.17
C SER A 27 29.57 2.66 19.22
N GLY A 28 29.35 3.74 18.49
CA GLY A 28 30.29 4.86 18.37
C GLY A 28 29.94 6.08 19.20
N PHE A 29 28.78 6.08 19.88
CA PHE A 29 28.17 7.27 20.49
C PHE A 29 29.14 8.05 21.39
N SER A 30 29.90 7.36 22.23
CA SER A 30 30.85 7.96 23.17
C SER A 30 32.15 8.48 22.53
N ARG A 31 32.41 8.15 21.25
CA ARG A 31 33.63 8.51 20.51
C ARG A 31 33.40 9.57 19.43
N LEU A 32 32.14 9.92 19.16
CA LEU A 32 31.77 10.88 18.13
C LEU A 32 31.71 12.29 18.70
N SER A 33 32.25 13.25 17.95
CA SER A 33 32.00 14.68 18.23
C SER A 33 30.53 15.04 18.03
N ALA A 34 30.08 16.12 18.67
CA ALA A 34 28.70 16.62 18.53
C ALA A 34 28.30 16.83 17.05
N ASN A 35 29.20 17.39 16.23
CA ASN A 35 28.94 17.59 14.81
C ASN A 35 28.78 16.27 14.03
N GLN A 36 29.51 15.23 14.40
CA GLN A 36 29.36 13.91 13.78
C GLN A 36 28.05 13.25 14.22
N LEU A 37 27.67 13.37 15.50
CA LEU A 37 26.38 12.89 16.00
C LEU A 37 25.21 13.53 15.26
N VAL A 38 25.21 14.86 15.13
CA VAL A 38 24.16 15.59 14.38
C VAL A 38 24.03 15.10 12.94
N ARG A 39 25.14 14.90 12.24
CA ARG A 39 25.11 14.38 10.86
C ARG A 39 24.55 12.97 10.77
N GLN A 40 24.89 12.10 11.72
CA GLN A 40 24.39 10.73 11.75
C GLN A 40 22.89 10.66 12.08
N VAL A 41 22.44 11.49 13.03
CA VAL A 41 21.01 11.62 13.36
C VAL A 41 20.22 12.20 12.19
N ASP A 42 20.74 13.20 11.47
CA ASP A 42 20.08 13.71 10.25
C ASP A 42 19.98 12.62 9.17
N ALA A 43 21.05 11.85 8.96
CA ALA A 43 21.04 10.73 8.02
C ALA A 43 20.01 9.64 8.41
N LEU A 44 19.92 9.27 9.69
CA LEU A 44 18.89 8.35 10.19
C LEU A 44 17.47 8.91 10.00
N THR A 45 17.29 10.21 10.25
CA THR A 45 15.99 10.88 10.07
C THR A 45 15.56 10.87 8.61
N ARG A 46 16.49 11.14 7.68
CA ARG A 46 16.22 11.06 6.23
C ARG A 46 15.87 9.64 5.80
N LEU A 47 16.60 8.63 6.29
CA LEU A 47 16.29 7.23 6.01
C LEU A 47 14.91 6.83 6.55
N ALA A 48 14.57 7.25 7.78
CA ALA A 48 13.25 6.99 8.36
C ALA A 48 12.12 7.59 7.51
N LYS A 49 12.29 8.85 7.05
CA LYS A 49 11.33 9.50 6.15
C LYS A 49 11.16 8.75 4.83
N LEU A 50 12.27 8.29 4.23
CA LEU A 50 12.22 7.48 3.01
C LEU A 50 11.51 6.13 3.24
N ILE A 51 11.81 5.44 4.34
CA ILE A 51 11.15 4.17 4.71
C ILE A 51 9.64 4.37 4.82
N LEU A 52 9.19 5.42 5.51
CA LEU A 52 7.77 5.73 5.64
C LEU A 52 7.12 6.00 4.26
N SER A 53 7.77 6.80 3.42
CA SER A 53 7.28 7.07 2.06
C SER A 53 7.14 5.80 1.22
N TYR A 54 8.14 4.93 1.22
CA TYR A 54 8.10 3.68 0.45
C TYR A 54 7.09 2.68 1.01
N ARG A 55 6.85 2.67 2.33
CA ARG A 55 5.79 1.88 2.94
C ARG A 55 4.41 2.31 2.47
N SER A 56 4.14 3.62 2.39
CA SER A 56 2.88 4.14 1.84
C SER A 56 2.70 3.78 0.36
N VAL A 57 3.78 3.80 -0.44
CA VAL A 57 3.71 3.35 -1.85
C VAL A 57 3.37 1.87 -1.94
N LEU A 58 3.99 1.03 -1.12
CA LEU A 58 3.73 -0.41 -1.13
C LEU A 58 2.28 -0.73 -0.71
N GLU A 59 1.74 0.00 0.27
CA GLU A 59 0.32 -0.11 0.65
C GLU A 59 -0.62 0.27 -0.51
N LEU A 60 -0.29 1.31 -1.28
CA LEU A 60 -1.05 1.68 -2.48
C LEU A 60 -1.00 0.59 -3.55
N GLU A 61 0.17 -0.01 -3.81
CA GLU A 61 0.33 -1.13 -4.75
C GLU A 61 -0.52 -2.34 -4.34
N GLU A 62 -0.53 -2.70 -3.04
CA GLU A 62 -1.36 -3.80 -2.51
C GLU A 62 -2.86 -3.53 -2.68
N ARG A 63 -3.29 -2.29 -2.42
CA ARG A 63 -4.69 -1.86 -2.56
C ARG A 63 -5.13 -1.81 -4.02
N GLU A 64 -4.28 -1.36 -4.93
CA GLU A 64 -4.53 -1.38 -6.37
C GLU A 64 -4.77 -2.81 -6.86
N LEU A 65 -3.95 -3.77 -6.40
CA LEU A 65 -4.09 -5.18 -6.74
C LEU A 65 -5.40 -5.77 -6.20
N GLU A 66 -5.78 -5.45 -4.96
CA GLU A 66 -7.06 -5.86 -4.39
C GLU A 66 -8.26 -5.28 -5.18
N LEU A 67 -8.22 -3.99 -5.54
CA LEU A 67 -9.26 -3.38 -6.36
C LEU A 67 -9.36 -4.01 -7.75
N THR A 68 -8.21 -4.30 -8.38
CA THR A 68 -8.17 -4.97 -9.69
C THR A 68 -8.81 -6.35 -9.63
N LYS A 69 -8.57 -7.09 -8.55
CA LYS A 69 -9.20 -8.39 -8.31
C LYS A 69 -10.72 -8.26 -8.17
N ILE A 70 -11.19 -7.35 -7.32
CA ILE A 70 -12.64 -7.11 -7.11
C ILE A 70 -13.32 -6.70 -8.43
N LEU A 71 -12.70 -5.82 -9.22
CA LEU A 71 -13.23 -5.40 -10.52
C LEU A 71 -13.29 -6.55 -11.53
N SER A 72 -12.35 -7.49 -11.48
CA SER A 72 -12.36 -8.69 -12.32
C SER A 72 -13.49 -9.63 -11.92
N GLU A 73 -13.65 -9.90 -10.63
CA GLU A 73 -14.76 -10.70 -10.08
C GLU A 73 -16.13 -10.09 -10.46
N LEU A 74 -16.28 -8.76 -10.35
CA LEU A 74 -17.49 -8.05 -10.79
C LEU A 74 -17.78 -8.22 -12.29
N ARG A 75 -16.75 -8.17 -13.14
CA ARG A 75 -16.92 -8.38 -14.59
C ARG A 75 -17.38 -9.80 -14.89
N GLU A 76 -16.80 -10.80 -14.23
CA GLU A 76 -17.18 -12.20 -14.40
C GLU A 76 -18.63 -12.46 -13.94
N GLU A 77 -19.04 -11.87 -12.81
CA GLU A 77 -20.43 -11.94 -12.34
C GLU A 77 -21.40 -11.28 -13.33
N LEU A 78 -21.08 -10.08 -13.84
CA LEU A 78 -21.89 -9.38 -14.83
C LEU A 78 -22.01 -10.17 -16.15
N GLU A 79 -20.92 -10.79 -16.61
CA GLU A 79 -20.97 -11.66 -17.78
C GLU A 79 -21.80 -12.93 -17.53
N SER A 80 -21.66 -13.54 -16.37
CA SER A 80 -22.46 -14.69 -15.94
C SER A 80 -23.94 -14.33 -15.86
N ASP A 81 -24.28 -13.15 -15.34
CA ASP A 81 -25.63 -12.63 -15.27
C ASP A 81 -26.20 -12.33 -16.65
N LYS A 82 -25.42 -11.75 -17.57
CA LYS A 82 -25.83 -11.58 -18.96
C LYS A 82 -26.15 -12.92 -19.63
N ARG A 83 -25.31 -13.94 -19.41
CA ARG A 83 -25.54 -15.31 -19.92
C ARG A 83 -26.78 -15.95 -19.28
N ALA A 84 -27.00 -15.75 -17.98
CA ALA A 84 -28.15 -16.28 -17.25
C ALA A 84 -29.48 -15.57 -17.60
N MET A 85 -29.43 -14.28 -17.89
CA MET A 85 -30.57 -13.49 -18.35
C MET A 85 -31.02 -13.94 -19.75
N ILE A 86 -30.07 -14.22 -20.65
CA ILE A 86 -30.33 -14.88 -21.93
C ILE A 86 -30.97 -16.26 -21.71
N ALA A 87 -30.58 -16.97 -20.64
CA ALA A 87 -31.09 -18.30 -20.28
C ALA A 87 -32.38 -18.33 -19.42
N ARG A 88 -33.03 -17.18 -19.13
CA ARG A 88 -34.31 -17.05 -18.39
C ARG A 88 -34.41 -17.84 -17.05
N ARG A 89 -33.42 -17.73 -16.15
CA ARG A 89 -33.59 -18.19 -14.74
C ARG A 89 -32.97 -17.24 -13.70
N GLY A 90 -33.84 -16.74 -12.80
CA GLY A 90 -33.55 -16.62 -11.36
C GLY A 90 -32.95 -15.31 -10.83
N GLY A 91 -33.77 -14.50 -10.16
CA GLY A 91 -33.40 -13.24 -9.48
C GLY A 91 -32.63 -13.39 -8.15
N GLY A 92 -31.74 -14.38 -8.03
CA GLY A 92 -30.95 -14.65 -6.81
C GLY A 92 -29.57 -13.99 -6.76
N ARG A 93 -28.96 -13.66 -7.92
CA ARG A 93 -27.55 -13.20 -8.01
C ARG A 93 -27.35 -11.69 -7.86
N ARG A 94 -28.42 -10.91 -7.93
CA ARG A 94 -28.39 -9.44 -7.82
C ARG A 94 -27.82 -8.94 -6.47
N LEU A 95 -27.91 -9.77 -5.43
CA LEU A 95 -27.39 -9.50 -4.09
C LEU A 95 -25.86 -9.70 -3.98
N GLU A 96 -25.24 -10.55 -4.80
CA GLU A 96 -23.79 -10.78 -4.79
C GLU A 96 -23.04 -9.65 -5.49
N CYS A 97 -23.51 -9.23 -6.67
CA CYS A 97 -23.00 -8.05 -7.37
C CYS A 97 -23.07 -6.77 -6.52
N SER A 98 -24.15 -6.60 -5.73
CA SER A 98 -24.29 -5.48 -4.80
C SER A 98 -23.19 -5.46 -3.75
N LYS A 99 -22.84 -6.62 -3.18
CA LYS A 99 -21.77 -6.74 -2.17
C LYS A 99 -20.39 -6.48 -2.77
N LEU A 100 -20.13 -6.96 -3.98
CA LEU A 100 -18.86 -6.70 -4.66
C LEU A 100 -18.72 -5.21 -5.04
N LEU A 101 -19.82 -4.56 -5.45
CA LEU A 101 -19.87 -3.12 -5.70
C LEU A 101 -19.59 -2.30 -4.44
N GLU A 102 -20.21 -2.67 -3.31
CA GLU A 102 -19.93 -2.05 -2.01
C GLU A 102 -18.46 -2.22 -1.61
N LYS A 103 -17.88 -3.41 -1.83
CA LYS A 103 -16.47 -3.67 -1.55
C LYS A 103 -15.55 -2.81 -2.45
N ALA A 104 -15.84 -2.72 -3.74
CA ALA A 104 -15.09 -1.88 -4.67
C ALA A 104 -15.16 -0.40 -4.30
N LEU A 105 -16.36 0.10 -3.94
CA LEU A 105 -16.56 1.48 -3.49
C LEU A 105 -15.81 1.76 -2.19
N SER A 106 -15.80 0.82 -1.25
CA SER A 106 -15.05 0.94 0.00
C SER A 106 -13.54 1.03 -0.26
N GLU A 107 -12.99 0.14 -1.09
CA GLU A 107 -11.54 0.18 -1.43
C GLU A 107 -11.18 1.45 -2.22
N PHE A 108 -12.06 1.91 -3.12
CA PHE A 108 -11.86 3.20 -3.79
C PHE A 108 -11.83 4.39 -2.82
N ARG A 109 -12.74 4.42 -1.83
CA ARG A 109 -12.72 5.46 -0.79
C ARG A 109 -11.44 5.42 0.03
N ARG A 110 -10.95 4.23 0.39
CA ARG A 110 -9.67 4.06 1.11
C ARG A 110 -8.49 4.56 0.29
N LEU A 111 -8.40 4.16 -0.98
CA LEU A 111 -7.38 4.66 -1.91
C LEU A 111 -7.43 6.19 -2.02
N LYS A 112 -8.64 6.76 -2.14
CA LYS A 112 -8.82 8.21 -2.20
C LYS A 112 -8.30 8.92 -0.95
N LEU A 113 -8.56 8.39 0.25
CA LEU A 113 -8.06 8.94 1.51
C LEU A 113 -6.52 8.87 1.58
N LEU A 114 -5.93 7.73 1.23
CA LEU A 114 -4.48 7.52 1.20
C LEU A 114 -3.77 8.47 0.22
N ILE A 115 -4.35 8.72 -0.95
CA ILE A 115 -3.77 9.58 -1.99
C ILE A 115 -3.96 11.06 -1.66
N SER A 116 -5.10 11.44 -1.08
CA SER A 116 -5.43 12.84 -0.80
C SER A 116 -4.78 13.37 0.49
N GLY A 117 -4.06 12.53 1.23
CA GLY A 117 -3.38 12.90 2.48
C GLY A 117 -4.32 13.32 3.61
N GLY A 118 -5.61 13.03 3.49
CA GLY A 118 -6.66 13.57 4.36
C GLY A 118 -7.60 12.48 4.83
N GLY A 119 -7.57 12.25 6.14
CA GLY A 119 -8.51 11.41 6.87
C GLY A 119 -8.57 11.78 8.35
N GLU A 120 -8.30 13.03 8.70
CA GLU A 120 -8.76 13.68 9.93
C GLU A 120 -9.16 15.11 9.54
N ASP A 121 -10.45 15.30 9.31
CA ASP A 121 -11.19 16.53 9.56
C ASP A 121 -12.66 16.08 9.65
N GLU A 122 -13.11 15.91 10.90
CA GLU A 122 -14.48 15.77 11.43
C GLU A 122 -15.47 14.74 10.83
#